data_AF-A0A2R6A9G3-F1
#
_entry.id   AF-A0A2R6A9G3-F1
#
_cell.length_a   1.000
_cell.length_b   1.000
_cell.length_c   1.000
_cell.angle_alpha   90.00
_cell.angle_beta   90.00
_cell.angle_gamma   90.00
#
_symmetry.space_group_name_H-M   'P 1'
#
loop_
_entity.id
_entity.type
_entity.pdbx_description
1 polymer ?
#
loop_
_entity_poly.entity_id
_entity_poly.type
_entity_poly.pdbx_seq_one_letter_code
_entity_poly.pdbx_strand_id
1 'polypeptide(L)'
;MFSLLFMMQYPSIPQTQTPLALKVSYNVTTGYFNITNAGGSIIHVQNIFIREPDGNAYVSTFQTSLLQGQTIPIFLGKYLEHGSVVSIETNEGVKTVVVS
;
A
#
# COMPACT_ATOMS: atom_id res chain seq x y z
N MET A 1 -44.05 -15.65 31.17
CA MET A 1 -43.60 -16.00 29.80
C MET A 1 -42.15 -15.53 29.68
N PHE A 2 -41.22 -16.44 29.40
CA PHE A 2 -39.81 -16.11 29.19
C PHE A 2 -39.54 -15.97 27.68
N SER A 3 -39.04 -14.82 27.25
CA SER A 3 -38.62 -14.58 25.87
C SER A 3 -37.17 -15.03 25.71
N LEU A 4 -36.91 -16.05 24.89
CA LEU A 4 -35.57 -16.41 24.43
C LEU A 4 -35.12 -15.43 23.36
N LEU A 5 -34.15 -14.57 23.69
CA LEU A 5 -33.40 -13.80 22.70
C LEU A 5 -32.35 -14.72 22.05
N PHE A 6 -32.55 -15.06 20.79
CA PHE A 6 -31.48 -15.65 19.96
C PHE A 6 -30.52 -14.53 19.54
N MET A 7 -29.31 -14.52 20.10
CA MET A 7 -28.21 -13.73 19.57
C MET A 7 -27.70 -14.40 18.29
N MET A 8 -27.96 -13.80 17.13
CA MET A 8 -27.25 -14.13 15.90
C MET A 8 -25.79 -13.68 16.07
N GLN A 9 -24.87 -14.61 16.32
CA GLN A 9 -23.43 -14.34 16.21
C GLN A 9 -23.11 -14.09 14.73
N TYR A 10 -22.71 -12.87 14.41
CA TYR A 10 -22.10 -12.59 13.12
C TYR A 10 -20.82 -13.42 12.99
N PRO A 11 -20.59 -14.11 11.86
CA PRO A 11 -19.32 -14.77 11.63
C PRO A 11 -18.21 -13.72 11.68
N SER A 12 -17.22 -13.94 12.55
CA SER A 12 -16.02 -13.11 12.61
C SER A 12 -15.29 -13.22 11.28
N ILE A 13 -15.13 -12.09 10.58
CA ILE A 13 -14.33 -12.02 9.36
C ILE A 13 -12.88 -12.37 9.74
N PRO A 14 -12.28 -13.46 9.20
CA PRO A 14 -10.87 -13.72 9.42
C PRO A 14 -10.08 -12.81 8.47
N GLN A 15 -9.61 -11.68 8.97
CA GLN A 15 -8.69 -10.81 8.24
C GLN A 15 -7.43 -10.58 9.06
N THR A 16 -6.59 -11.61 9.09
CA THR A 16 -5.16 -11.41 9.31
C THR A 16 -4.43 -11.78 8.02
N GLN A 17 -4.60 -10.95 7.00
CA GLN A 17 -3.63 -10.94 5.90
C GLN A 17 -2.27 -10.63 6.52
N THR A 18 -1.30 -11.53 6.35
CA THR A 18 0.04 -11.33 6.89
C THR A 18 0.54 -9.96 6.42
N PRO A 19 1.07 -9.11 7.33
CA PRO A 19 1.55 -7.79 6.93
C PRO A 19 2.53 -7.93 5.77
N LEU A 20 2.25 -7.25 4.66
CA LEU A 20 3.15 -7.22 3.51
C LEU A 20 4.53 -6.78 3.98
N ALA A 21 5.56 -7.55 3.60
CA ALA A 21 6.96 -7.23 3.90
C ALA A 21 7.48 -6.09 3.00
N LEU A 22 6.62 -5.14 2.67
CA LEU A 22 6.91 -3.96 1.87
C LEU A 22 6.93 -2.73 2.77
N LYS A 23 8.09 -2.07 2.83
CA LYS A 23 8.24 -0.75 3.43
C LYS A 23 8.24 0.29 2.33
N VAL A 24 7.46 1.34 2.52
CA VAL A 24 7.35 2.46 1.59
C VAL A 24 7.58 3.73 2.38
N SER A 25 8.39 4.63 1.83
CA SER A 25 8.57 5.98 2.37
C SER A 25 8.58 6.97 1.21
N TYR A 26 8.05 8.17 1.45
CA TYR A 26 8.05 9.26 0.49
C TYR A 26 8.88 10.41 1.04
N ASN A 27 9.80 10.93 0.23
CA ASN A 27 10.61 12.08 0.59
C ASN A 27 10.03 13.33 -0.08
N VAL A 28 9.35 14.16 0.70
CA VAL A 28 8.69 15.40 0.21
C VAL A 28 9.65 16.39 -0.42
N THR A 29 10.90 16.45 0.03
CA THR A 29 11.92 17.38 -0.49
C THR A 29 12.39 16.99 -1.89
N THR A 30 12.48 15.69 -2.16
CA THR A 30 13.01 15.16 -3.44
C THR A 30 11.94 14.61 -4.37
N GLY A 31 10.72 14.35 -3.87
CA GLY A 31 9.61 13.74 -4.61
C GLY A 31 9.76 12.23 -4.83
N TYR A 32 10.77 11.59 -4.26
CA TYR A 32 11.02 10.16 -4.45
C TYR A 32 10.27 9.28 -3.45
N PHE A 33 9.75 8.16 -3.96
CA PHE A 33 9.38 6.99 -3.18
C PHE A 33 10.58 6.08 -3.01
N ASN A 34 10.78 5.57 -1.81
CA ASN A 34 11.65 4.43 -1.59
C ASN A 34 10.77 3.23 -1.24
N ILE A 35 10.80 2.23 -2.12
CA ILE A 35 10.12 0.95 -1.90
C ILE A 35 11.18 -0.07 -1.55
N THR A 36 11.08 -0.61 -0.35
CA THR A 36 12.02 -1.60 0.20
C THR A 36 11.29 -2.92 0.42
N ASN A 37 11.85 -4.01 -0.10
CA ASN A 37 11.48 -5.34 0.36
C ASN A 37 12.14 -5.59 1.73
N ALA A 38 11.34 -5.52 2.79
CA ALA A 38 11.79 -5.64 4.18
C ALA A 38 11.91 -7.09 4.66
N GLY A 39 11.51 -8.10 3.87
CA GLY A 39 11.61 -9.49 4.27
C GLY A 39 10.89 -10.49 3.36
N GLY A 40 11.24 -11.76 3.49
CA GLY A 40 10.50 -12.85 2.84
C GLY A 40 10.90 -13.08 1.38
N SER A 41 9.89 -13.18 0.51
CA SER A 41 10.04 -13.62 -0.88
C SER A 41 10.38 -12.47 -1.83
N ILE A 42 10.61 -12.78 -3.12
CA ILE A 42 10.77 -11.73 -4.15
C ILE A 42 9.42 -11.03 -4.32
N ILE A 43 9.42 -9.70 -4.20
CA ILE A 43 8.23 -8.88 -4.39
C ILE A 43 8.24 -8.30 -5.81
N HIS A 44 7.17 -8.55 -6.56
CA HIS A 44 6.92 -7.96 -7.87
C HIS A 44 5.98 -6.77 -7.72
N VAL A 45 6.50 -5.55 -7.92
CA VAL A 45 5.70 -4.32 -7.95
C VAL A 45 5.21 -4.09 -9.37
N GLN A 46 3.94 -3.70 -9.54
CA GLN A 46 3.28 -3.62 -10.85
C GLN A 46 2.65 -2.25 -11.16
N ASN A 47 1.92 -1.70 -10.18
CA ASN A 47 1.21 -0.44 -10.35
C ASN A 47 1.33 0.41 -9.07
N ILE A 48 1.43 1.71 -9.25
CA ILE A 48 1.22 2.69 -8.18
C ILE A 48 0.00 3.54 -8.55
N PHE A 49 -0.99 3.52 -7.66
CA PHE A 49 -2.17 4.36 -7.72
C PHE A 49 -2.00 5.52 -6.75
N ILE A 50 -2.26 6.74 -7.21
CA ILE A 50 -2.23 7.94 -6.38
C ILE A 50 -3.60 8.58 -6.38
N ARG A 51 -4.09 8.94 -5.20
CA ARG A 51 -5.25 9.82 -5.02
C ARG A 51 -4.81 11.04 -4.23
N GLU A 52 -4.96 12.21 -4.83
CA GLU A 52 -4.62 13.48 -4.19
C GLU A 52 -5.82 14.05 -3.41
N PRO A 53 -5.58 14.93 -2.43
CA PRO A 53 -6.63 15.52 -1.60
C PRO A 53 -7.65 16.34 -2.39
N ASP A 54 -7.23 16.91 -3.52
CA ASP A 54 -8.08 17.66 -4.46
C ASP A 54 -9.06 16.77 -5.25
N GLY A 55 -8.96 15.45 -5.12
CA GLY A 55 -9.78 14.46 -5.79
C GLY A 55 -9.20 13.94 -7.11
N ASN A 56 -8.08 14.46 -7.58
CA ASN A 56 -7.39 13.94 -8.75
C ASN A 56 -6.79 12.56 -8.48
N ALA A 57 -6.79 11.71 -9.50
CA ALA A 57 -6.26 10.36 -9.42
C ALA A 57 -5.31 10.06 -10.58
N TYR A 58 -4.22 9.38 -10.27
CA TYR A 58 -3.15 9.07 -11.21
C TYR A 58 -2.75 7.61 -11.08
N VAL A 59 -2.29 7.04 -12.18
CA VAL A 59 -1.69 5.70 -12.24
C VAL A 59 -0.32 5.81 -12.86
N SER A 60 0.67 5.24 -12.17
CA SER A 60 1.99 4.98 -12.73
C SER A 60 2.18 3.48 -12.82
N THR A 61 2.17 2.96 -14.05
CA THR A 61 2.42 1.55 -14.33
C THR A 61 3.91 1.33 -14.56
N PHE A 62 4.52 0.49 -13.72
CA PHE A 62 5.89 0.03 -13.91
C PHE A 62 6.05 -1.32 -13.24
N GLN A 63 6.81 -2.21 -13.86
CA GLN A 63 7.04 -3.54 -13.33
C GLN A 63 8.48 -3.69 -12.89
N THR A 64 8.68 -4.15 -11.66
CA THR A 64 10.02 -4.44 -11.14
C THR A 64 9.96 -5.48 -10.04
N SER A 65 11.07 -6.20 -9.87
CA SER A 65 11.25 -7.21 -8.86
C SER A 65 12.22 -6.73 -7.80
N LEU A 66 11.86 -6.91 -6.53
CA LEU A 66 12.67 -6.53 -5.37
C LEU A 66 13.09 -7.78 -4.61
N LEU A 67 14.39 -8.06 -4.60
CA LEU A 67 14.96 -9.05 -3.69
C LEU A 67 14.91 -8.53 -2.25
N GLN A 68 14.96 -9.45 -1.28
CA GLN A 68 15.00 -9.07 0.14
C GLN A 68 16.13 -8.07 0.41
N GLY A 69 15.80 -6.98 1.11
CA GLY A 69 16.72 -5.90 1.47
C GLY A 69 16.96 -4.86 0.37
N GLN A 70 16.49 -5.10 -0.86
CA GLN A 70 16.61 -4.12 -1.93
C GLN A 70 15.64 -2.96 -1.76
N THR A 71 16.13 -1.77 -2.10
CA THR A 71 15.35 -0.53 -2.17
C THR A 71 15.44 0.05 -3.55
N ILE A 72 14.31 0.43 -4.13
CA ILE A 72 14.26 1.20 -5.37
C ILE A 72 13.74 2.61 -5.11
N PRO A 73 14.44 3.64 -5.59
CA PRO A 73 13.91 4.99 -5.65
C PRO A 73 13.02 5.14 -6.88
N ILE A 74 11.83 5.72 -6.71
CA ILE A 74 10.89 5.98 -7.81
C ILE A 74 10.46 7.44 -7.76
N PHE A 75 10.63 8.14 -8.87
CA PHE A 75 10.07 9.46 -9.07
C PHE A 75 8.88 9.37 -10.02
N LEU A 76 7.72 9.88 -9.59
CA LEU A 76 6.48 9.81 -10.36
C LEU A 76 6.34 10.95 -11.38
N GLY A 77 7.40 11.74 -11.60
CA GLY A 77 7.35 12.90 -12.50
C GLY A 77 6.73 14.15 -11.88
N LYS A 78 6.21 14.07 -10.65
CA LYS A 78 5.67 15.19 -9.87
C LYS A 78 5.85 14.99 -8.37
N TYR A 79 5.77 16.09 -7.64
CA TYR A 79 5.60 16.08 -6.18
C TYR A 79 4.14 15.80 -5.84
N LEU A 80 3.93 14.98 -4.82
CA LEU A 80 2.61 14.73 -4.24
C LEU A 80 2.31 15.68 -3.09
N GLU A 81 1.04 16.04 -2.95
CA GLU A 81 0.55 16.89 -1.87
C GLU A 81 0.48 16.13 -0.54
N HIS A 82 0.59 16.86 0.58
CA HIS A 82 0.33 16.32 1.90
C HIS A 82 -1.10 15.75 1.97
N GLY A 83 -1.25 14.54 2.48
CA GLY A 83 -2.51 13.80 2.50
C GLY A 83 -2.77 12.94 1.26
N SER A 84 -1.90 12.97 0.25
CA SER A 84 -2.02 12.08 -0.91
C SER A 84 -1.94 10.62 -0.48
N VAL A 85 -2.86 9.79 -0.98
CA VAL A 85 -2.90 8.35 -0.73
C VAL A 85 -2.21 7.63 -1.89
N VAL A 86 -1.23 6.80 -1.56
CA VAL A 86 -0.44 6.05 -2.54
C VAL A 86 -0.62 4.56 -2.27
N SER A 87 -1.17 3.84 -3.23
CA SER A 87 -1.39 2.39 -3.17
C SER A 87 -0.47 1.69 -4.16
N ILE A 88 0.32 0.76 -3.66
CA ILE A 88 1.32 0.01 -4.43
C ILE A 88 0.83 -1.43 -4.56
N GLU A 89 0.57 -1.84 -5.79
CA GLU A 89 0.15 -3.19 -6.11
C GLU A 89 1.36 -4.11 -6.29
N THR A 90 1.34 -5.24 -5.59
CA THR A 90 2.34 -6.29 -5.67
C THR A 90 1.72 -7.67 -5.87
N ASN A 91 2.56 -8.67 -6.15
CA ASN A 91 2.15 -10.08 -6.18
C ASN A 91 1.63 -10.60 -4.81
N GLU A 92 1.98 -9.94 -3.71
CA GLU A 92 1.57 -10.35 -2.36
C GLU A 92 0.31 -9.59 -1.88
N GLY A 93 -0.04 -8.47 -2.52
CA GLY A 93 -1.21 -7.66 -2.19
C GLY A 93 -1.01 -6.18 -2.48
N VAL A 94 -1.81 -5.32 -1.83
CA VAL A 94 -1.72 -3.86 -1.98
C VAL A 94 -1.21 -3.22 -0.69
N LYS A 95 -0.15 -2.42 -0.79
CA LYS A 95 0.35 -1.59 0.31
C LYS A 95 -0.07 -0.14 0.09
N THR A 96 -0.83 0.42 1.03
CA THR A 96 -1.22 1.83 1.00
C THR A 96 -0.42 2.63 2.01
N VAL A 97 0.06 3.81 1.59
CA VAL A 97 0.69 4.82 2.45
C VAL A 97 0.04 6.19 2.21
N VAL A 98 0.11 7.06 3.21
CA VAL A 98 -0.35 8.45 3.12
C VAL A 98 0.88 9.35 3.18
N VAL A 99 0.96 10.33 2.29
CA VAL A 99 1.99 11.36 2.31
C VAL A 99 1.76 12.25 3.52
N SER A 100 2.72 12.26 4.45
CA SER A 100 2.73 13.09 5.67
C SER A 100 3.78 14.17 5.60
#